data_AF-A0AAN9YMX5-F1
#
_entry.id   AF-A0AAN9YMX5-F1
#
_cell.length_a   1.000
_cell.length_b   1.000
_cell.length_c   1.000
_cell.angle_alpha   90.00
_cell.angle_beta   90.00
_cell.angle_gamma   90.00
#
_symmetry.space_group_name_H-M   'P 1'
#
loop_
_entity.id
_entity.type
_entity.pdbx_description
1 polymer ?
#
loop_
_entity_poly.entity_id
_entity_poly.type
_entity_poly.pdbx_seq_one_letter_code
_entity_poly.pdbx_strand_id
1 'polypeptide(L)'
;MTTTTKTNVELLAVWFHEQYDDEEWDGSGAVECRFLVDSKCIKYVLIEADVYPAGWALTKDINVEFPAFPKGGWNWGVISSREGKPYFSSTKLEALPGISNVWHPVNVDYSELTAVDSLQARQPWTLSEKERLVTHPLFERPVHMKLAQLPRDTGALERETCVYQAIDGKGIGPKFLGNVTEAGRGVIGILTEWDEGAKALELTDRDACLEVLGKLHGCGITYRGLYQLDDNFTRVGSGGADGKKKILMRNFETAEFSTGPSEREQDMQDIERQFLGKADLELLKATCGV
;
A
#
# COMPACT_ATOMS: atom_id res chain seq x y z
N MET A 1 -13.63 -43.60 6.58
CA MET A 1 -14.35 -42.32 6.70
C MET A 1 -13.31 -41.23 6.91
N THR A 2 -12.90 -40.56 5.84
CA THR A 2 -12.01 -39.40 5.91
C THR A 2 -12.86 -38.20 6.30
N THR A 3 -12.72 -37.74 7.54
CA THR A 3 -13.25 -36.45 7.98
C THR A 3 -12.54 -35.36 7.18
N THR A 4 -13.22 -34.80 6.18
CA THR A 4 -12.77 -33.61 5.46
C THR A 4 -12.85 -32.43 6.42
N THR A 5 -11.77 -32.17 7.16
CA THR A 5 -11.63 -30.90 7.89
C THR A 5 -11.71 -29.77 6.87
N LYS A 6 -12.74 -28.94 6.97
CA LYS A 6 -12.92 -27.75 6.16
C LYS A 6 -11.73 -26.82 6.42
N THR A 7 -10.91 -26.58 5.40
CA THR A 7 -9.79 -25.63 5.45
C THR A 7 -10.37 -24.24 5.74
N ASN A 8 -9.83 -23.54 6.75
CA ASN A 8 -10.22 -22.16 6.99
C ASN A 8 -9.42 -21.26 6.04
N VAL A 9 -10.08 -20.37 5.32
CA VAL A 9 -9.46 -19.51 4.31
C VAL A 9 -9.97 -18.10 4.48
N GLU A 10 -9.04 -17.15 4.60
CA GLU A 10 -9.30 -15.72 4.66
C GLU A 10 -8.63 -15.05 3.46
N LEU A 11 -9.37 -14.24 2.72
CA LEU A 11 -8.85 -13.44 1.62
C LEU A 11 -8.28 -12.14 2.16
N LEU A 12 -7.00 -11.92 1.94
CA LEU A 12 -6.27 -10.76 2.43
C LEU A 12 -6.22 -9.64 1.39
N ALA A 13 -5.92 -9.98 0.13
CA ALA A 13 -5.79 -9.01 -0.94
C ALA A 13 -6.22 -9.57 -2.29
N VAL A 14 -6.66 -8.68 -3.18
CA VAL A 14 -7.07 -9.01 -4.55
C VAL A 14 -6.51 -8.01 -5.56
N TRP A 15 -6.23 -8.50 -6.76
CA TRP A 15 -5.88 -7.71 -7.93
C TRP A 15 -6.55 -8.28 -9.17
N PHE A 16 -7.15 -7.41 -9.99
CA PHE A 16 -7.85 -7.80 -11.23
C PHE A 16 -6.95 -7.49 -12.43
N HIS A 17 -6.72 -8.48 -13.31
CA HIS A 17 -5.76 -8.35 -14.41
C HIS A 17 -6.23 -7.52 -15.61
N GLU A 18 -7.47 -7.05 -15.63
CA GLU A 18 -8.00 -6.11 -16.62
C GLU A 18 -8.86 -5.07 -15.87
N GLN A 19 -8.37 -3.84 -15.79
CA GLN A 19 -9.17 -2.68 -15.35
C GLN A 19 -9.27 -1.73 -16.55
N TYR A 20 -10.48 -1.56 -17.08
CA TYR A 20 -10.82 -0.42 -17.91
C TYR A 20 -11.06 0.79 -16.99
N ASP A 21 -10.70 1.98 -17.47
CA ASP A 21 -10.96 3.25 -16.81
C ASP A 21 -12.46 3.35 -16.45
N ASP A 22 -12.75 3.54 -15.16
CA ASP A 22 -14.03 3.98 -14.60
C ASP A 22 -15.29 3.09 -14.73
N GLU A 23 -15.20 1.86 -15.28
CA GLU A 23 -16.30 0.88 -15.28
C GLU A 23 -16.10 -0.21 -14.21
N GLU A 24 -17.18 -0.59 -13.50
CA GLU A 24 -17.17 -1.72 -12.55
C GLU A 24 -16.59 -2.97 -13.25
N TRP A 25 -15.69 -3.70 -12.56
CA TRP A 25 -15.08 -4.92 -13.10
C TRP A 25 -16.18 -5.89 -13.58
N ASP A 26 -16.22 -6.11 -14.90
CA ASP A 26 -17.28 -6.85 -15.60
C ASP A 26 -17.14 -8.38 -15.48
N GLY A 27 -16.12 -8.85 -14.74
CA GLY A 27 -15.80 -10.27 -14.62
C GLY A 27 -14.77 -10.76 -15.63
N SER A 28 -14.35 -9.91 -16.58
CA SER A 28 -13.32 -10.27 -17.55
C SER A 28 -11.92 -10.18 -16.93
N GLY A 29 -11.11 -11.22 -17.16
CA GLY A 29 -9.74 -11.27 -16.67
C GLY A 29 -9.53 -12.10 -15.40
N ALA A 30 -8.28 -12.54 -15.23
CA ALA A 30 -7.87 -13.32 -14.07
C ALA A 30 -7.75 -12.43 -12.82
N VAL A 31 -7.94 -13.03 -11.65
CA VAL A 31 -7.82 -12.36 -10.35
C VAL A 31 -6.65 -12.97 -9.58
N GLU A 32 -5.68 -12.16 -9.20
CA GLU A 32 -4.61 -12.57 -8.30
C GLU A 32 -5.02 -12.29 -6.85
N CYS A 33 -4.89 -13.29 -5.99
CA CYS A 33 -5.33 -13.23 -4.61
C CYS A 33 -4.22 -13.63 -3.64
N ARG A 34 -4.20 -12.99 -2.46
CA ARG A 34 -3.43 -13.41 -1.29
C ARG A 34 -4.38 -13.95 -0.23
N PHE A 35 -4.13 -15.16 0.25
CA PHE A 35 -4.95 -15.86 1.24
C PHE A 35 -4.15 -16.20 2.49
N LEU A 36 -4.79 -16.09 3.66
CA LEU A 36 -4.36 -16.74 4.89
C LEU A 36 -5.12 -18.06 5.05
N VAL A 37 -4.37 -19.16 5.08
CA VAL A 37 -4.91 -20.53 5.16
C VAL A 37 -4.64 -21.10 6.54
N ASP A 38 -5.68 -21.60 7.18
CA ASP A 38 -5.69 -22.17 8.53
C ASP A 38 -5.05 -21.25 9.59
N SER A 39 -5.16 -19.94 9.38
CA SER A 39 -4.55 -18.89 10.23
C SER A 39 -3.03 -19.04 10.40
N LYS A 40 -2.35 -19.67 9.44
CA LYS A 40 -0.93 -20.06 9.55
C LYS A 40 -0.12 -19.78 8.30
N CYS A 41 -0.67 -20.08 7.13
CA CYS A 41 0.11 -20.09 5.90
C CYS A 41 -0.45 -19.10 4.90
N ILE A 42 0.41 -18.20 4.41
CA ILE A 42 0.06 -17.34 3.28
C ILE A 42 0.18 -18.13 1.99
N LYS A 43 -0.83 -17.98 1.11
CA LYS A 43 -0.87 -18.57 -0.23
C LYS A 43 -1.25 -17.50 -1.26
N TYR A 44 -0.58 -17.54 -2.40
CA TYR A 44 -0.90 -16.72 -3.57
C TYR A 44 -1.63 -17.59 -4.58
N VAL A 45 -2.73 -17.08 -5.12
CA VAL A 45 -3.57 -17.84 -6.04
C VAL A 45 -3.98 -16.96 -7.20
N LEU A 46 -3.71 -17.41 -8.41
CA LEU A 46 -4.31 -16.86 -9.62
C LEU A 46 -5.62 -17.60 -9.89
N ILE A 47 -6.73 -16.89 -9.92
CA ILE A 47 -8.03 -17.40 -10.31
C ILE A 47 -8.24 -16.98 -11.77
N GLU A 48 -8.38 -17.96 -12.66
CA GLU A 48 -8.63 -17.67 -14.08
C GLU A 48 -9.97 -16.94 -14.29
N ALA A 49 -10.09 -16.27 -15.43
CA ALA A 49 -11.33 -15.61 -15.83
C ALA A 49 -12.51 -16.61 -15.83
N ASP A 50 -13.73 -16.09 -15.61
CA ASP A 50 -14.98 -16.85 -15.63
C ASP A 50 -15.12 -17.98 -14.59
N VAL A 51 -14.17 -18.15 -13.67
CA VAL A 51 -14.26 -19.13 -12.58
C VAL A 51 -15.37 -18.74 -11.58
N TYR A 52 -15.47 -17.46 -11.26
CA TYR A 52 -16.47 -16.90 -10.35
C TYR A 52 -17.23 -15.76 -11.01
N PRO A 53 -18.47 -15.47 -10.58
CA PRO A 53 -19.26 -14.36 -11.11
C PRO A 53 -18.57 -13.01 -10.93
N ALA A 54 -18.86 -12.05 -11.81
CA ALA A 54 -18.45 -10.67 -11.64
C ALA A 54 -18.80 -10.15 -10.24
N GLY A 55 -17.89 -9.36 -9.67
CA GLY A 55 -18.08 -8.75 -8.35
C GLY A 55 -17.80 -9.64 -7.13
N TRP A 56 -17.46 -10.93 -7.31
CA TRP A 56 -17.29 -11.87 -6.18
C TRP A 56 -16.25 -11.44 -5.12
N ALA A 57 -15.26 -10.66 -5.54
CA ALA A 57 -14.13 -10.20 -4.74
C ALA A 57 -14.18 -8.69 -4.41
N LEU A 58 -15.30 -8.00 -4.68
CA LEU A 58 -15.42 -6.55 -4.44
C LEU A 58 -15.77 -6.20 -2.99
N THR A 59 -16.20 -7.16 -2.19
CA THR A 59 -16.59 -6.92 -0.79
C THR A 59 -15.87 -7.87 0.15
N LYS A 60 -15.80 -7.50 1.43
CA LYS A 60 -15.26 -8.38 2.49
C LYS A 60 -16.07 -9.65 2.67
N ASP A 61 -17.36 -9.61 2.31
CA ASP A 61 -18.27 -10.75 2.38
C ASP A 61 -18.16 -11.57 1.10
N ILE A 62 -17.19 -12.48 1.07
CA ILE A 62 -16.95 -13.36 -0.07
C ILE A 62 -18.08 -14.39 -0.15
N ASN A 63 -18.93 -14.25 -1.16
CA ASN A 63 -20.09 -15.11 -1.37
C ASN A 63 -19.84 -16.21 -2.43
N VAL A 64 -18.62 -16.73 -2.49
CA VAL A 64 -18.25 -17.87 -3.35
C VAL A 64 -17.60 -18.98 -2.54
N GLU A 65 -17.77 -20.22 -3.01
CA GLU A 65 -17.14 -21.38 -2.41
C GLU A 65 -15.81 -21.67 -3.13
N PHE A 66 -14.70 -21.52 -2.40
CA PHE A 66 -13.40 -21.93 -2.90
C PHE A 66 -13.23 -23.45 -2.88
N PRO A 67 -12.51 -24.04 -3.85
CA PRO A 67 -12.10 -25.43 -3.75
C PRO A 67 -11.22 -25.65 -2.52
N ALA A 68 -11.23 -26.87 -1.99
CA ALA A 68 -10.35 -27.22 -0.87
C ALA A 68 -8.88 -26.93 -1.23
N PHE A 69 -8.23 -26.10 -0.41
CA PHE A 69 -6.82 -25.76 -0.60
C PHE A 69 -5.96 -27.02 -0.42
N PRO A 70 -5.11 -27.39 -1.40
CA PRO A 70 -4.26 -28.56 -1.29
C PRO A 70 -3.33 -28.47 -0.09
N LYS A 71 -3.07 -29.60 0.57
CA LYS A 71 -2.05 -29.67 1.62
C LYS A 71 -0.66 -29.62 1.00
N GLY A 72 0.33 -29.19 1.78
CA GLY A 72 1.75 -29.21 1.39
C GLY A 72 2.40 -27.83 1.35
N GLY A 73 3.65 -27.81 0.91
CA GLY A 73 4.54 -26.65 0.97
C GLY A 73 4.45 -25.69 -0.22
N TRP A 74 3.37 -25.70 -1.01
CA TRP A 74 3.22 -24.75 -2.12
C TRP A 74 2.94 -23.34 -1.60
N ASN A 75 3.30 -22.31 -2.35
CA ASN A 75 2.94 -20.90 -2.04
C ASN A 75 2.26 -20.19 -3.22
N TRP A 76 2.26 -20.79 -4.40
CA TRP A 76 1.56 -20.32 -5.59
C TRP A 76 0.61 -21.39 -6.14
N GLY A 77 -0.63 -21.02 -6.43
CA GLY A 77 -1.64 -21.89 -7.00
C GLY A 77 -2.39 -21.24 -8.16
N VAL A 78 -3.02 -22.07 -9.00
CA VAL A 78 -3.95 -21.61 -10.03
C VAL A 78 -5.28 -22.31 -9.82
N ILE A 79 -6.37 -21.54 -9.76
CA ILE A 79 -7.73 -22.05 -9.77
C ILE A 79 -8.33 -21.83 -11.15
N SER A 80 -8.83 -22.92 -11.72
CA SER A 80 -9.50 -22.98 -13.02
C SER A 80 -10.91 -23.55 -12.85
N SER A 81 -11.71 -23.50 -13.92
CA SER A 81 -13.03 -24.14 -13.96
C SER A 81 -12.99 -25.43 -14.77
N ARG A 82 -13.60 -26.49 -14.25
CA ARG A 82 -13.88 -27.74 -15.00
C ARG A 82 -15.32 -28.13 -14.76
N GLU A 83 -16.09 -28.26 -15.84
CA GLU A 83 -17.53 -28.60 -15.77
C GLU A 83 -18.30 -27.62 -14.86
N GLY A 84 -17.92 -26.34 -14.88
CA GLY A 84 -18.55 -25.29 -14.07
C GLY A 84 -18.18 -25.32 -12.59
N LYS A 85 -17.17 -26.11 -12.17
CA LYS A 85 -16.72 -26.19 -10.79
C LYS A 85 -15.27 -25.69 -10.65
N PRO A 86 -14.98 -24.82 -9.66
CA PRO A 86 -13.63 -24.36 -9.42
C PRO A 86 -12.77 -25.51 -8.86
N TYR A 87 -11.52 -25.59 -9.30
CA TYR A 87 -10.54 -26.55 -8.78
C TYR A 87 -9.12 -25.99 -8.95
N PHE A 88 -8.18 -26.48 -8.12
CA PHE A 88 -6.77 -26.18 -8.32
C PHE A 88 -6.23 -26.95 -9.53
N SER A 89 -5.93 -26.23 -10.62
CA SER A 89 -5.32 -26.80 -11.83
C SER A 89 -3.82 -26.99 -11.67
N SER A 90 -3.17 -26.15 -10.85
CA SER A 90 -1.76 -26.32 -10.49
C SER A 90 -1.43 -25.72 -9.12
N THR A 91 -0.38 -26.26 -8.49
CA THR A 91 0.26 -25.68 -7.31
C THR A 91 1.76 -25.85 -7.42
N LYS A 92 2.53 -24.86 -6.99
CA LYS A 92 3.99 -24.90 -6.95
C LYS A 92 4.56 -24.15 -5.76
N LEU A 93 5.79 -24.50 -5.41
CA LEU A 93 6.63 -23.69 -4.54
C LEU A 93 7.47 -22.78 -5.44
N GLU A 94 7.19 -21.49 -5.37
CA GLU A 94 7.81 -20.43 -6.17
C GLU A 94 8.74 -19.59 -5.30
N ALA A 95 9.86 -19.13 -5.86
CA ALA A 95 10.69 -18.11 -5.23
C ALA A 95 10.06 -16.73 -5.46
N LEU A 96 9.12 -16.36 -4.59
CA LEU A 96 8.40 -15.10 -4.71
C LEU A 96 9.31 -13.90 -4.41
N PRO A 97 9.19 -12.79 -5.16
CA PRO A 97 10.01 -11.60 -4.95
C PRO A 97 9.69 -10.97 -3.59
N GLY A 98 10.75 -10.63 -2.86
CA GLY A 98 10.71 -9.77 -1.67
C GLY A 98 11.57 -8.53 -1.87
N ILE A 99 11.46 -7.59 -0.95
CA ILE A 99 12.29 -6.38 -0.91
C ILE A 99 13.73 -6.81 -0.65
N SER A 100 14.65 -6.34 -1.49
CA SER A 100 16.06 -6.68 -1.46
C SER A 100 16.88 -5.67 -0.64
N ASN A 101 16.51 -4.40 -0.68
CA ASN A 101 17.17 -3.34 0.07
C ASN A 101 16.77 -3.34 1.56
N VAL A 102 17.28 -4.31 2.31
CA VAL A 102 17.04 -4.44 3.75
C VAL A 102 18.14 -3.71 4.53
N TRP A 103 17.95 -2.41 4.76
CA TRP A 103 18.95 -1.56 5.43
C TRP A 103 18.67 -1.34 6.92
N HIS A 104 17.42 -1.48 7.37
CA HIS A 104 17.06 -1.31 8.77
C HIS A 104 17.17 -2.65 9.53
N PRO A 105 17.70 -2.69 10.76
CA PRO A 105 17.96 -3.95 11.48
C PRO A 105 16.69 -4.61 12.05
N VAL A 106 15.64 -3.83 12.31
CA VAL A 106 14.38 -4.34 12.85
C VAL A 106 13.59 -5.06 11.76
N ASN A 107 13.23 -6.31 12.02
CA ASN A 107 12.35 -7.13 11.19
C ASN A 107 11.24 -7.69 12.07
N VAL A 108 9.99 -7.54 11.64
CA VAL A 108 8.81 -8.06 12.34
C VAL A 108 8.09 -9.03 11.40
N ASP A 109 7.71 -10.20 11.88
CA ASP A 109 6.91 -11.12 11.07
C ASP A 109 5.47 -10.60 10.95
N TYR A 110 4.89 -10.68 9.74
CA TYR A 110 3.53 -10.21 9.48
C TYR A 110 2.51 -10.83 10.45
N SER A 111 2.70 -12.09 10.86
CA SER A 111 1.80 -12.77 11.81
C SER A 111 1.88 -12.25 13.26
N GLU A 112 2.91 -11.46 13.59
CA GLU A 112 3.07 -10.82 14.90
C GLU A 112 2.37 -9.45 14.96
N LEU A 113 1.93 -8.91 13.82
CA LEU A 113 1.29 -7.60 13.73
C LEU A 113 -0.22 -7.71 13.99
N THR A 114 -0.73 -6.86 14.86
CA THR A 114 -2.18 -6.75 15.12
C THR A 114 -2.72 -5.47 14.50
N ALA A 115 -3.67 -5.60 13.56
CA ALA A 115 -4.32 -4.46 12.93
C ALA A 115 -5.14 -3.63 13.94
N VAL A 116 -5.14 -2.32 13.76
CA VAL A 116 -6.01 -1.39 14.51
C VAL A 116 -7.26 -1.10 13.67
N ASP A 117 -8.44 -1.38 14.22
CA ASP A 117 -9.72 -1.30 13.51
C ASP A 117 -10.05 0.11 12.94
N SER A 118 -9.45 1.18 13.48
CA SER A 118 -9.84 2.57 13.20
C SER A 118 -9.49 3.08 11.79
N LEU A 119 -8.54 2.48 11.07
CA LEU A 119 -8.19 2.89 9.70
C LEU A 119 -8.92 2.12 8.59
N GLN A 120 -9.64 1.03 8.91
CA GLN A 120 -10.45 0.32 7.90
C GLN A 120 -11.57 1.17 7.30
N ALA A 121 -11.88 2.32 7.89
CA ALA A 121 -12.99 3.19 7.47
C ALA A 121 -12.68 4.10 6.27
N ARG A 122 -11.41 4.24 5.81
CA ARG A 122 -11.06 5.21 4.75
C ARG A 122 -11.13 4.68 3.31
N GLN A 123 -11.17 3.37 3.10
CA GLN A 123 -11.26 2.75 1.77
C GLN A 123 -12.22 1.54 1.82
N PRO A 124 -13.54 1.75 1.97
CA PRO A 124 -14.51 0.66 2.15
C PRO A 124 -14.67 -0.26 0.92
N TRP A 125 -14.15 0.15 -0.24
CA TRP A 125 -14.42 -0.49 -1.54
C TRP A 125 -13.33 -1.44 -2.04
N THR A 126 -12.20 -1.59 -1.33
CA THR A 126 -11.14 -2.53 -1.73
C THR A 126 -10.66 -3.40 -0.57
N LEU A 127 -10.67 -4.72 -0.77
CA LEU A 127 -9.93 -5.67 0.05
C LEU A 127 -8.43 -5.44 -0.16
N SER A 128 -7.87 -4.50 0.60
CA SER A 128 -6.45 -4.13 0.53
C SER A 128 -5.83 -4.18 1.93
N GLU A 129 -4.73 -4.91 2.06
CA GLU A 129 -3.85 -4.84 3.24
C GLU A 129 -2.67 -3.92 3.01
N LYS A 130 -2.61 -3.28 1.84
CA LYS A 130 -1.47 -2.49 1.39
C LYS A 130 -1.04 -1.47 2.42
N GLU A 131 -1.98 -0.81 3.11
CA GLU A 131 -1.70 0.18 4.14
C GLU A 131 -2.61 -0.01 5.36
N ARG A 132 -2.02 -0.17 6.55
CA ARG A 132 -2.77 -0.35 7.81
C ARG A 132 -2.02 0.26 8.99
N LEU A 133 -2.77 0.64 10.02
CA LEU A 133 -2.19 0.88 11.33
C LEU A 133 -2.10 -0.45 12.08
N VAL A 134 -0.94 -0.74 12.65
CA VAL A 134 -0.68 -2.00 13.36
C VAL A 134 -0.01 -1.74 14.70
N THR A 135 -0.14 -2.69 15.62
CA THR A 135 0.55 -2.70 16.92
C THR A 135 1.51 -3.87 16.99
N HIS A 136 2.61 -3.68 17.73
CA HIS A 136 3.61 -4.70 18.02
C HIS A 136 4.35 -4.33 19.31
N PRO A 137 4.74 -5.29 20.18
CA PRO A 137 5.42 -5.00 21.45
C PRO A 137 6.76 -4.22 21.34
N LEU A 138 7.37 -4.18 20.16
CA LEU A 138 8.58 -3.37 19.91
C LEU A 138 8.30 -1.87 19.83
N PHE A 139 7.04 -1.45 19.68
CA PHE A 139 6.67 -0.05 19.50
C PHE A 139 5.70 0.38 20.59
N GLU A 140 5.97 1.53 21.22
CA GLU A 140 5.14 2.08 22.30
C GLU A 140 3.76 2.54 21.82
N ARG A 141 3.64 2.84 20.52
CA ARG A 141 2.43 3.35 19.86
C ARG A 141 2.16 2.57 18.58
N PRO A 142 0.92 2.60 18.06
CA PRO A 142 0.64 2.05 16.75
C PRO A 142 1.53 2.66 15.66
N VAL A 143 1.89 1.84 14.67
CA VAL A 143 2.79 2.21 13.56
C VAL A 143 2.10 1.97 12.23
N HIS A 144 2.47 2.74 11.22
CA HIS A 144 1.93 2.59 9.87
C HIS A 144 2.69 1.46 9.16
N MET A 145 1.95 0.44 8.72
CA MET A 145 2.46 -0.65 7.91
C MET A 145 2.10 -0.41 6.45
N LYS A 146 3.08 -0.64 5.58
CA LYS A 146 2.88 -0.70 4.14
C LYS A 146 3.41 -2.00 3.56
N LEU A 147 2.64 -2.68 2.72
CA LEU A 147 2.93 -4.01 2.19
C LEU A 147 2.96 -4.05 0.66
N ALA A 148 3.89 -4.84 0.12
CA ALA A 148 3.81 -5.42 -1.21
C ALA A 148 2.86 -6.63 -1.13
N GLN A 149 1.56 -6.36 -1.03
CA GLN A 149 0.53 -7.36 -0.76
C GLN A 149 0.53 -8.50 -1.79
N LEU A 150 0.92 -8.22 -3.04
CA LEU A 150 1.18 -9.22 -4.06
C LEU A 150 2.64 -9.16 -4.55
N PRO A 151 3.18 -10.25 -5.13
CA PRO A 151 4.50 -10.29 -5.75
C PRO A 151 4.79 -9.11 -6.69
N ARG A 152 3.80 -8.72 -7.50
CA ARG A 152 3.88 -7.61 -8.44
C ARG A 152 4.15 -6.24 -7.79
N ASP A 153 3.73 -6.05 -6.55
CA ASP A 153 3.86 -4.76 -5.85
C ASP A 153 5.28 -4.52 -5.31
N THR A 154 6.11 -5.56 -5.29
CA THR A 154 7.46 -5.53 -4.68
C THR A 154 8.33 -4.41 -5.24
N GLY A 155 8.30 -4.16 -6.55
CA GLY A 155 9.14 -3.15 -7.17
C GLY A 155 8.81 -1.71 -6.74
N ALA A 156 7.53 -1.42 -6.48
CA ALA A 156 7.12 -0.11 -5.98
C ALA A 156 7.60 0.12 -4.54
N LEU A 157 7.47 -0.91 -3.70
CA LEU A 157 7.86 -0.82 -2.30
C LEU A 157 9.38 -0.90 -2.11
N GLU A 158 10.12 -1.58 -3.00
CA GLU A 158 11.58 -1.53 -3.09
C GLU A 158 12.05 -0.07 -3.28
N ARG A 159 11.46 0.64 -4.24
CA ARG A 159 11.79 2.05 -4.49
C ARG A 159 11.52 2.91 -3.27
N GLU A 160 10.35 2.77 -2.67
CA GLU A 160 10.00 3.52 -1.46
C GLU A 160 10.98 3.21 -0.31
N THR A 161 11.39 1.96 -0.14
CA THR A 161 12.40 1.55 0.85
C THR A 161 13.76 2.20 0.60
N CYS A 162 14.21 2.26 -0.66
CA CYS A 162 15.43 2.98 -1.06
C CYS A 162 15.33 4.48 -0.77
N VAL A 163 14.18 5.10 -1.02
CA VAL A 163 13.96 6.50 -0.71
C VAL A 163 14.04 6.74 0.80
N TYR A 164 13.36 5.92 1.61
CA TYR A 164 13.45 6.01 3.08
C TYR A 164 14.89 5.90 3.58
N GLN A 165 15.70 5.01 3.00
CA GLN A 165 17.13 4.92 3.31
C GLN A 165 17.86 6.23 3.02
N ALA A 166 17.61 6.82 1.84
CA ALA A 166 18.30 8.03 1.39
C ALA A 166 17.86 9.30 2.16
N ILE A 167 16.64 9.31 2.70
CA ILE A 167 16.10 10.45 3.45
C ILE A 167 16.15 10.28 4.97
N ASP A 168 16.71 9.18 5.48
CA ASP A 168 16.75 8.90 6.91
C ASP A 168 17.40 10.05 7.69
N GLY A 169 16.75 10.46 8.78
CA GLY A 169 17.17 11.59 9.62
C GLY A 169 17.06 12.99 8.99
N LYS A 170 16.58 13.14 7.73
CA LYS A 170 16.52 14.45 7.04
C LYS A 170 15.21 15.22 7.25
N GLY A 171 14.26 14.64 7.97
CA GLY A 171 12.96 15.26 8.24
C GLY A 171 12.10 15.47 6.98
N ILE A 172 12.30 14.63 5.96
CA ILE A 172 11.52 14.69 4.70
C ILE A 172 10.24 13.87 4.83
N GLY A 173 10.33 12.64 5.35
CA GLY A 173 9.19 11.76 5.57
C GLY A 173 9.07 11.28 7.01
N PRO A 174 8.06 10.45 7.32
CA PRO A 174 7.97 9.73 8.59
C PRO A 174 9.25 8.93 8.87
N LYS A 175 9.55 8.69 10.14
CA LYS A 175 10.68 7.84 10.50
C LYS A 175 10.41 6.40 10.08
N PHE A 176 11.40 5.77 9.45
CA PHE A 176 11.39 4.33 9.18
C PHE A 176 11.68 3.57 10.47
N LEU A 177 10.87 2.56 10.79
CA LEU A 177 10.92 1.84 12.07
C LEU A 177 11.32 0.37 11.93
N GLY A 178 11.16 -0.21 10.74
CA GLY A 178 11.49 -1.62 10.51
C GLY A 178 10.90 -2.17 9.23
N ASN A 179 11.26 -3.42 8.96
CA ASN A 179 10.74 -4.16 7.82
C ASN A 179 9.66 -5.15 8.30
N VAL A 180 8.71 -5.45 7.41
CA VAL A 180 7.74 -6.53 7.61
C VAL A 180 8.20 -7.74 6.80
N THR A 181 8.26 -8.89 7.45
CA THR A 181 8.66 -10.17 6.85
C THR A 181 7.48 -11.12 6.73
N GLU A 182 7.55 -12.03 5.78
CA GLU A 182 6.58 -13.11 5.60
C GLU A 182 7.31 -14.43 5.37
N ALA A 183 6.89 -15.45 6.11
CA ALA A 183 7.42 -16.80 6.01
C ALA A 183 7.38 -17.32 4.55
N GLY A 184 8.54 -17.60 3.98
CA GLY A 184 8.70 -18.14 2.63
C GLY A 184 8.82 -17.11 1.50
N ARG A 185 8.67 -15.81 1.78
CA ARG A 185 8.87 -14.72 0.80
C ARG A 185 9.99 -13.74 1.18
N GLY A 186 10.28 -13.58 2.47
CA GLY A 186 11.30 -12.63 2.96
C GLY A 186 10.67 -11.31 3.37
N VAL A 187 11.34 -10.18 3.11
CA VAL A 187 10.78 -8.85 3.41
C VAL A 187 9.69 -8.51 2.39
N ILE A 188 8.50 -8.19 2.87
CA ILE A 188 7.34 -7.83 2.04
C ILE A 188 6.80 -6.43 2.33
N GLY A 189 7.39 -5.71 3.28
CA GLY A 189 6.86 -4.41 3.66
C GLY A 189 7.73 -3.60 4.58
N ILE A 190 7.23 -2.43 4.93
CA ILE A 190 7.90 -1.44 5.77
C ILE A 190 6.97 -0.97 6.89
N LEU A 191 7.58 -0.56 8.01
CA LEU A 191 6.92 0.05 9.14
C LEU A 191 7.44 1.49 9.29
N THR A 192 6.55 2.45 9.40
CA THR A 192 6.89 3.86 9.59
C THR A 192 6.11 4.47 10.75
N GLU A 193 6.60 5.59 11.26
CA GLU A 193 5.86 6.35 12.28
C GLU A 193 4.49 6.78 11.75
N TRP A 194 3.48 6.57 12.60
CA TRP A 194 2.16 7.15 12.42
C TRP A 194 2.04 8.43 13.25
N ASP A 195 1.47 9.48 12.65
CA ASP A 195 1.10 10.71 13.36
C ASP A 195 -0.42 10.77 13.48
N GLU A 196 -0.94 10.54 14.68
CA GLU A 196 -2.36 10.67 15.02
C GLU A 196 -2.86 12.12 14.91
N GLY A 197 -1.95 13.10 15.01
CA GLY A 197 -2.22 14.53 14.86
C GLY A 197 -2.09 15.05 13.42
N ALA A 198 -1.94 14.14 12.44
CA ALA A 198 -1.90 14.47 11.03
C ALA A 198 -3.13 15.29 10.59
N LYS A 199 -2.89 16.45 9.97
CA LYS A 199 -3.94 17.32 9.42
C LYS A 199 -3.76 17.50 7.92
N ALA A 200 -4.89 17.73 7.24
CA ALA A 200 -4.91 18.16 5.85
C ALA A 200 -4.12 19.48 5.67
N LEU A 201 -3.62 19.67 4.46
CA LEU A 201 -2.90 20.88 4.09
C LEU A 201 -3.87 22.07 3.97
N GLU A 202 -3.41 23.22 4.43
CA GLU A 202 -4.04 24.53 4.22
C GLU A 202 -3.35 25.25 3.07
N LEU A 203 -4.00 26.22 2.43
CA LEU A 203 -3.37 27.04 1.37
C LEU A 203 -2.05 27.70 1.81
N THR A 204 -1.92 27.98 3.10
CA THR A 204 -0.73 28.58 3.70
C THR A 204 0.41 27.56 3.94
N ASP A 205 0.27 26.32 3.51
CA ASP A 205 1.30 25.26 3.62
C ASP A 205 2.14 25.12 2.34
N ARG A 206 1.83 25.88 1.28
CA ARG A 206 2.54 25.83 -0.01
C ARG A 206 4.06 25.88 0.14
N ASP A 207 4.56 26.91 0.81
CA ASP A 207 6.00 27.15 0.91
C ASP A 207 6.70 26.04 1.72
N ALA A 208 6.02 25.48 2.73
CA ALA A 208 6.55 24.35 3.50
C ALA A 208 6.57 23.05 2.67
N CYS A 209 5.60 22.84 1.77
CA CYS A 209 5.60 21.72 0.84
C CYS A 209 6.74 21.84 -0.18
N LEU A 210 6.96 23.04 -0.74
CA LEU A 210 8.08 23.32 -1.64
C LEU A 210 9.43 23.17 -0.92
N GLU A 211 9.53 23.58 0.35
CA GLU A 211 10.77 23.42 1.14
C GLU A 211 11.12 21.94 1.33
N VAL A 212 10.16 21.10 1.71
CA VAL A 212 10.41 19.67 1.93
C VAL A 212 10.69 18.93 0.61
N LEU A 213 10.01 19.31 -0.48
CA LEU A 213 10.32 18.81 -1.83
C LEU A 213 11.74 19.21 -2.26
N GLY A 214 12.15 20.44 -2.00
CA GLY A 214 13.52 20.90 -2.26
C GLY A 214 14.58 20.09 -1.49
N LYS A 215 14.28 19.65 -0.27
CA LYS A 215 15.16 18.73 0.49
C LYS A 215 15.23 17.35 -0.16
N LEU A 216 14.11 16.83 -0.68
CA LEU A 216 14.08 15.58 -1.45
C LEU A 216 14.94 15.69 -2.71
N HIS A 217 14.78 16.77 -3.48
CA HIS A 217 15.60 17.07 -4.66
C HIS A 217 17.09 17.20 -4.33
N GLY A 218 17.42 17.79 -3.18
CA GLY A 218 18.78 17.85 -2.63
C GLY A 218 19.39 16.48 -2.33
N CYS A 219 18.56 15.44 -2.17
CA CYS A 219 19.00 14.05 -2.06
C CYS A 219 19.18 13.35 -3.41
N GLY A 220 18.97 14.06 -4.53
CA GLY A 220 19.06 13.49 -5.87
C GLY A 220 17.81 12.73 -6.32
N ILE A 221 16.70 12.89 -5.60
CA ILE A 221 15.46 12.14 -5.78
C ILE A 221 14.38 13.07 -6.33
N THR A 222 13.59 12.57 -7.28
CA THR A 222 12.42 13.26 -7.86
C THR A 222 11.17 12.46 -7.54
N TYR A 223 10.05 13.12 -7.25
CA TYR A 223 8.87 12.47 -6.69
C TYR A 223 7.97 11.80 -7.75
N ARG A 224 7.76 12.45 -8.91
CA ARG A 224 7.06 11.91 -10.10
C ARG A 224 5.63 11.36 -9.91
N GLY A 225 4.93 11.73 -8.85
CA GLY A 225 3.61 11.17 -8.52
C GLY A 225 2.69 12.11 -7.75
N LEU A 226 2.76 13.42 -8.03
CA LEU A 226 1.95 14.44 -7.38
C LEU A 226 0.52 14.49 -7.95
N TYR A 227 -0.24 13.40 -7.83
CA TYR A 227 -1.63 13.37 -8.31
C TYR A 227 -2.59 14.10 -7.36
N GLN A 228 -2.37 13.96 -6.04
CA GLN A 228 -3.16 14.60 -4.99
C GLN A 228 -2.24 15.04 -3.84
N LEU A 229 -2.20 16.35 -3.55
CA LEU A 229 -1.34 16.91 -2.48
C LEU A 229 -1.63 16.31 -1.10
N ASP A 230 -2.90 16.19 -0.73
CA ASP A 230 -3.31 15.76 0.62
C ASP A 230 -3.03 14.25 0.89
N ASP A 231 -2.76 13.46 -0.14
CA ASP A 231 -2.34 12.05 -0.02
C ASP A 231 -0.82 11.89 0.11
N ASN A 232 -0.06 12.86 -0.41
CA ASN A 232 1.40 12.79 -0.51
C ASN A 232 2.10 13.63 0.57
N PHE A 233 1.41 14.60 1.15
CA PHE A 233 1.93 15.49 2.17
C PHE A 233 1.02 15.49 3.38
N THR A 234 1.60 15.69 4.55
CA THR A 234 0.83 15.75 5.79
C THR A 234 1.41 16.79 6.73
N ARG A 235 0.54 17.62 7.30
CA ARG A 235 0.90 18.49 8.40
C ARG A 235 0.95 17.68 9.69
N VAL A 236 2.10 17.67 10.35
CA VAL A 236 2.30 16.90 11.58
C VAL A 236 2.17 17.77 12.82
N GLY A 237 1.59 17.17 13.87
CA GLY A 237 1.05 17.81 15.06
C GLY A 237 2.07 18.28 16.10
N SER A 238 3.09 19.02 15.68
CA SER A 238 3.89 19.86 16.56
C SER A 238 4.72 20.77 15.66
N GLY A 239 4.44 22.07 15.67
CA GLY A 239 5.42 23.04 15.16
C GLY A 239 6.76 22.74 15.83
N GLY A 240 7.85 22.80 15.08
CA GLY A 240 9.18 22.60 15.67
C GLY A 240 9.40 23.56 16.85
N ALA A 241 10.50 23.38 17.59
CA ALA A 241 10.90 24.32 18.64
C ALA A 241 11.02 25.78 18.12
N ASP A 242 11.02 25.98 16.80
CA ASP A 242 11.06 27.23 16.05
C ASP A 242 9.69 27.79 15.63
N GLY A 243 8.57 27.12 15.97
CA GLY A 243 7.22 27.51 15.58
C GLY A 243 6.90 27.32 14.09
N LYS A 244 7.80 26.69 13.31
CA LYS A 244 7.54 26.40 11.90
C LYS A 244 6.59 25.22 11.75
N LYS A 245 5.70 25.31 10.76
CA LYS A 245 4.84 24.20 10.35
C LYS A 245 5.73 23.06 9.85
N LYS A 246 5.55 21.87 10.43
CA LYS A 246 6.26 20.67 9.99
C LYS A 246 5.37 19.92 9.01
N ILE A 247 5.86 19.80 7.78
CA ILE A 247 5.25 19.01 6.70
C ILE A 247 6.14 17.81 6.44
N LEU A 248 5.54 16.63 6.27
CA LEU A 248 6.22 15.41 5.84
C LEU A 248 5.64 14.92 4.52
N MET A 249 6.51 14.39 3.67
CA MET A 249 6.16 13.66 2.45
C MET A 249 5.95 12.17 2.75
N ARG A 250 5.05 11.53 2.01
CA ARG A 250 4.71 10.09 2.11
C ARG A 250 4.71 9.48 0.71
N ASN A 251 4.38 8.19 0.56
CA ASN A 251 4.07 7.56 -0.72
C ASN A 251 5.14 7.67 -1.82
N PHE A 252 6.38 7.29 -1.50
CA PHE A 252 7.51 7.39 -2.43
C PHE A 252 7.56 6.27 -3.50
N GLU A 253 6.46 5.57 -3.77
CA GLU A 253 6.40 4.45 -4.72
C GLU A 253 6.75 4.84 -6.16
N THR A 254 6.49 6.09 -6.53
CA THR A 254 6.77 6.67 -7.85
C THR A 254 8.09 7.43 -7.90
N ALA A 255 8.75 7.63 -6.76
CA ALA A 255 9.94 8.44 -6.69
C ALA A 255 11.14 7.72 -7.33
N GLU A 256 12.03 8.50 -7.94
CA GLU A 256 13.14 8.00 -8.72
C GLU A 256 14.45 8.68 -8.34
N PHE A 257 15.51 7.87 -8.27
CA PHE A 257 16.88 8.35 -8.16
C PHE A 257 17.39 8.69 -9.56
N SER A 258 17.91 9.91 -9.72
CA SER A 258 18.40 10.47 -10.98
C SER A 258 17.33 10.77 -12.02
N THR A 259 16.86 12.00 -11.98
CA THR A 259 16.26 12.68 -13.14
C THR A 259 16.92 14.04 -13.30
N GLY A 260 16.80 14.63 -14.48
CA GLY A 260 17.39 15.92 -14.81
C GLY A 260 16.75 17.08 -14.02
N PRO A 261 17.30 18.29 -14.17
CA PRO A 261 16.71 19.51 -13.60
C PRO A 261 15.26 19.75 -14.03
N SER A 262 14.86 19.26 -15.21
CA SER A 262 13.52 19.48 -15.77
C SER A 262 12.42 18.77 -14.99
N GLU A 263 12.65 17.55 -14.53
CA GLU A 263 11.64 16.77 -13.80
C GLU A 263 11.49 17.27 -12.37
N ARG A 264 12.57 17.77 -11.77
CA ARG A 264 12.50 18.45 -10.46
C ARG A 264 11.72 19.75 -10.55
N GLU A 265 11.95 20.52 -11.61
CA GLU A 265 11.16 21.71 -11.90
C GLU A 265 9.68 21.35 -12.12
N GLN A 266 9.39 20.24 -12.79
CA GLN A 266 8.02 19.74 -12.94
C GLN A 266 7.35 19.41 -11.60
N ASP A 267 8.04 18.70 -10.69
CA ASP A 267 7.50 18.42 -9.34
C ASP A 267 7.13 19.74 -8.62
N MET A 268 7.97 20.78 -8.72
CA MET A 268 7.71 22.09 -8.09
C MET A 268 6.47 22.75 -8.70
N GLN A 269 6.37 22.76 -10.03
CA GLN A 269 5.22 23.33 -10.75
C GLN A 269 3.92 22.58 -10.44
N ASP A 270 3.97 21.26 -10.26
CA ASP A 270 2.80 20.46 -9.94
C ASP A 270 2.24 20.78 -8.55
N ILE A 271 3.11 21.04 -7.56
CA ILE A 271 2.69 21.57 -6.25
C ILE A 271 2.00 22.92 -6.43
N GLU A 272 2.62 23.84 -7.17
CA GLU A 272 2.07 25.18 -7.38
C GLU A 272 0.68 25.15 -8.04
N ARG A 273 0.53 24.35 -9.10
CA ARG A 273 -0.74 24.18 -9.83
C ARG A 273 -1.84 23.65 -8.91
N GLN A 274 -1.54 22.68 -8.06
CA GLN A 274 -2.55 22.12 -7.14
C GLN A 274 -2.96 23.10 -6.04
N PHE A 275 -2.03 23.91 -5.51
CA PHE A 275 -2.38 24.98 -4.56
C PHE A 275 -3.22 26.09 -5.21
N LEU A 276 -2.93 26.45 -6.46
CA LEU A 276 -3.77 27.39 -7.23
C LEU A 276 -5.18 26.85 -7.42
N GLY A 277 -5.32 25.59 -7.86
CA GLY A 277 -6.63 24.95 -8.01
C GLY A 277 -7.42 24.88 -6.69
N LYS A 278 -6.74 24.63 -5.56
CA LYS A 278 -7.38 24.65 -4.23
C LYS A 278 -7.87 26.05 -3.86
N ALA A 279 -7.13 27.10 -4.18
CA ALA A 279 -7.53 28.49 -3.93
C ALA A 279 -8.73 28.92 -4.79
N ASP A 280 -8.75 28.55 -6.07
CA ASP A 280 -9.88 28.83 -6.97
C ASP A 280 -11.17 28.16 -6.47
N LEU A 281 -11.07 26.92 -5.97
CA LEU A 281 -12.20 26.20 -5.38
C LEU A 281 -12.72 26.87 -4.10
N GLU A 282 -11.85 27.39 -3.23
CA GLU A 282 -12.28 28.13 -2.04
C GLU A 282 -12.96 29.45 -2.40
N LEU A 283 -12.47 30.17 -3.43
CA LEU A 283 -13.10 31.39 -3.92
C LEU A 283 -14.48 31.12 -4.53
N LEU A 284 -14.62 30.05 -5.32
CA LEU A 284 -15.90 29.61 -5.87
C LEU A 284 -16.92 29.27 -4.77
N LYS A 285 -16.52 28.54 -3.73
CA LYS A 285 -17.39 28.27 -2.57
C LYS A 285 -17.85 29.56 -1.88
N ALA A 286 -16.91 30.50 -1.65
CA ALA A 286 -17.21 31.78 -1.02
C ALA A 286 -18.16 32.68 -1.85
N THR A 287 -18.09 32.58 -3.18
CA THR A 287 -18.89 33.43 -4.10
C THR A 287 -20.23 32.80 -4.50
N CYS A 288 -20.31 31.47 -4.57
CA CYS A 288 -21.52 30.74 -4.97
C CYS A 288 -22.37 30.23 -3.79
N GLY A 289 -21.89 30.34 -2.54
CA GLY A 289 -22.66 29.98 -1.35
C GLY A 289 -22.95 28.49 -1.21
N VAL A 290 -22.07 27.63 -1.76
CA VAL A 290 -22.09 26.17 -1.60
C VAL A 290 -21.23 25.76 -0.41
#